data_AF-A0A7X7HVC4-F1
#
_entry.id   AF-A0A7X7HVC4-F1
#
_cell.length_a   1.000
_cell.length_b   1.000
_cell.length_c   1.000
_cell.angle_alpha   90.00
_cell.angle_beta   90.00
_cell.angle_gamma   90.00
#
_symmetry.space_group_name_H-M   'P 1'
#
loop_
_entity.id
_entity.type
_entity.pdbx_description
1 polymer ?
#
loop_
_entity_poly.entity_id
_entity_poly.type
_entity_poly.pdbx_seq_one_letter_code
_entity_poly.pdbx_strand_id
1 'polypeptide(L)' 'DTDSPLGIDMRTVFSLVMCGFVPERAGRAPEGEPVRVSERGAWLRIDARYGTAYRRTDSLTLEPLK' A
#
# COMPACT_ATOMS: atom_id res chain seq x y z
N ASP A 1 -21.24 3.13 -3.67
CA ASP A 1 -20.31 4.27 -3.53
C ASP A 1 -18.96 3.85 -2.99
N THR A 2 -18.18 3.11 -3.79
CA THR A 2 -16.85 2.59 -3.39
C THR A 2 -15.72 3.25 -4.19
N ASP A 3 -16.03 4.26 -4.99
CA ASP A 3 -15.10 4.89 -5.93
C ASP A 3 -14.42 6.15 -5.35
N SER A 4 -14.29 6.22 -4.03
CA SER A 4 -13.49 7.27 -3.39
C SER A 4 -12.02 6.87 -3.47
N PRO A 5 -11.14 7.67 -4.10
CA PRO A 5 -9.72 7.36 -4.15
C PRO A 5 -9.14 7.36 -2.72
N LEU A 6 -8.38 6.31 -2.39
CA LEU A 6 -7.67 6.20 -1.12
C LEU A 6 -6.31 6.90 -1.21
N GLY A 7 -5.97 7.67 -0.18
CA GLY A 7 -4.66 8.32 -0.08
C GLY A 7 -3.56 7.33 0.30
N ILE A 8 -2.80 6.87 -0.69
CA ILE A 8 -1.60 6.04 -0.49
C ILE A 8 -0.37 6.93 -0.62
N ASP A 9 0.44 7.01 0.44
CA ASP A 9 1.68 7.79 0.40
C ASP A 9 2.78 7.07 -0.38
N MET A 10 3.76 7.82 -0.86
CA MET A 10 4.86 7.27 -1.66
C MET A 10 5.77 6.31 -0.87
N ARG A 11 5.89 6.44 0.46
CA ARG A 11 6.66 5.46 1.25
C ARG A 11 5.99 4.10 1.22
N THR A 12 4.68 4.05 1.39
CA THR A 12 3.90 2.82 1.24
C THR A 12 4.10 2.23 -0.15
N VAL A 13 4.02 3.05 -1.21
CA VAL A 13 4.30 2.60 -2.59
C VAL A 13 5.71 2.01 -2.73
N PHE A 14 6.74 2.69 -2.23
CA PHE A 14 8.11 2.18 -2.29
C PHE A 14 8.31 0.90 -1.49
N SER A 15 7.72 0.76 -0.30
CA SER A 15 7.75 -0.49 0.46
C SER A 15 7.13 -1.64 -0.32
N LEU A 16 5.99 -1.41 -0.99
CA LEU A 16 5.36 -2.42 -1.83
C LEU A 16 6.26 -2.83 -3.00
N VAL A 17 6.91 -1.87 -3.66
CA VAL A 17 7.87 -2.15 -4.75
C VAL A 17 9.05 -2.96 -4.22
N MET A 18 9.66 -2.55 -3.10
CA MET A 18 10.81 -3.23 -2.50
C MET A 18 10.47 -4.64 -1.98
N CYS A 19 9.22 -4.86 -1.55
CA CYS A 19 8.72 -6.19 -1.17
C CYS A 19 8.32 -7.04 -2.38
N GLY A 20 8.44 -6.53 -3.62
CA GLY A 20 8.06 -7.25 -4.84
C GLY A 20 6.55 -7.36 -5.05
N PHE A 21 5.75 -6.53 -4.38
CA PHE A 21 4.29 -6.56 -4.46
C PHE A 21 3.75 -5.80 -5.68
N VAL A 22 4.54 -4.87 -6.22
CA VAL A 22 4.26 -4.18 -7.50
C VAL A 22 5.20 -4.77 -8.56
N PRO A 23 4.68 -5.37 -9.64
CA PRO A 23 5.53 -5.96 -10.66
C PRO A 23 6.44 -4.94 -11.34
N GLU A 24 7.69 -5.33 -11.60
CA GLU A 24 8.71 -4.48 -12.25
C GLU A 24 8.31 -4.03 -13.68
N ARG A 25 7.41 -4.76 -14.36
CA ARG A 25 6.99 -4.46 -15.74
C ARG A 25 5.60 -3.84 -15.79
N ALA A 26 5.55 -2.61 -16.32
CA ALA A 26 4.34 -1.86 -16.70
C ALA A 26 3.37 -1.45 -15.58
N GLY A 27 3.74 -1.60 -14.29
CA GLY A 27 2.92 -1.14 -13.17
C GLY A 27 1.54 -1.82 -13.06
N ARG A 28 1.35 -2.95 -13.75
CA ARG A 28 0.13 -3.76 -13.67
C ARG A 28 0.44 -5.05 -12.92
N ALA A 29 -0.40 -5.38 -11.95
CA ALA A 29 -0.38 -6.68 -11.30
C ALA A 29 -0.56 -7.81 -12.32
N PRO A 30 0.03 -9.01 -12.11
CA PRO A 30 -0.23 -10.16 -12.98
C PRO A 30 -1.72 -10.51 -12.99
N GLU A 31 -2.20 -11.04 -14.11
CA GLU A 31 -3.59 -11.48 -14.21
C GLU A 31 -3.90 -12.54 -13.14
N GLY A 32 -5.01 -12.37 -12.42
CA GLY A 32 -5.38 -13.24 -11.30
C GLY A 32 -4.72 -12.92 -9.95
N GLU A 33 -3.80 -11.96 -9.89
CA GLU A 33 -3.09 -11.58 -8.65
C GLU A 33 -3.27 -10.08 -8.30
N PRO A 34 -4.51 -9.57 -8.17
CA PRO A 34 -4.72 -8.15 -7.87
C PRO A 34 -4.26 -7.77 -6.46
N VAL A 35 -3.70 -6.58 -6.32
CA VAL A 35 -3.46 -5.95 -5.01
C VAL A 35 -4.80 -5.54 -4.41
N ARG A 36 -5.08 -6.00 -3.19
CA ARG A 36 -6.30 -5.61 -2.46
C ARG A 36 -5.97 -4.53 -1.45
N VAL A 37 -6.80 -3.49 -1.41
CA VAL A 37 -6.67 -2.38 -0.47
C VAL A 37 -7.92 -2.33 0.38
N SER A 38 -7.74 -2.21 1.70
CA SER A 38 -8.83 -1.97 2.64
C SER A 38 -8.45 -0.94 3.68
N GLU A 39 -9.40 -0.10 4.06
CA GLU A 39 -9.27 0.89 5.12
C GLU A 39 -10.28 0.57 6.23
N ARG A 40 -9.83 0.60 7.49
CA ARG A 40 -10.71 0.43 8.65
C ARG A 40 -10.23 1.30 9.81
N GLY A 41 -11.00 2.34 10.10
CA GLY A 41 -10.62 3.33 11.12
C GLY A 41 -9.30 4.00 10.73
N ALA A 42 -8.33 4.00 11.63
CA ALA A 42 -7.01 4.59 11.38
C ALA A 42 -6.02 3.65 10.66
N TRP A 43 -6.48 2.54 10.07
CA TRP A 43 -5.60 1.52 9.49
C TRP A 43 -5.88 1.27 8.02
N LEU A 44 -4.80 1.25 7.24
CA LEU A 44 -4.74 0.82 5.86
C LEU A 44 -4.07 -0.55 5.80
N ARG A 45 -4.68 -1.48 5.05
CA ARG A 45 -4.14 -2.82 4.78
C ARG A 45 -4.03 -3.03 3.28
N ILE A 46 -2.88 -3.51 2.84
CA ILE A 46 -2.58 -3.83 1.44
C ILE A 46 -2.14 -5.29 1.35
N ASP A 47 -2.94 -6.13 0.70
CA ASP A 47 -2.61 -7.53 0.45
C ASP A 47 -2.10 -7.71 -0.98
N ALA A 48 -0.94 -8.35 -1.12
CA ALA A 48 -0.34 -8.68 -2.40
C ALA A 48 0.24 -10.10 -2.39
N ARG A 49 0.83 -10.51 -3.52
CA ARG A 49 1.33 -11.88 -3.76
C ARG A 49 2.24 -12.43 -2.65
N TYR A 50 3.16 -11.61 -2.14
CA TYR A 50 4.20 -12.06 -1.22
C TYR A 50 3.98 -11.61 0.23
N GLY A 51 2.84 -10.99 0.55
CA GLY A 51 2.49 -10.63 1.92
C GLY A 51 1.52 -9.45 2.05
N THR A 52 1.40 -8.97 3.29
CA THR A 52 0.48 -7.89 3.67
C THR A 52 1.25 -6.75 4.32
N ALA A 53 1.02 -5.52 3.85
CA ALA A 53 1.51 -4.31 4.50
C ALA A 53 0.39 -3.65 5.31
N TYR A 54 0.72 -3.19 6.52
CA TYR A 54 -0.17 -2.42 7.38
C TYR A 54 0.43 -1.04 7.63
N ARG A 55 -0.42 -0.02 7.56
CA ARG A 55 -0.06 1.35 7.91
C ARG A 55 -1.14 1.98 8.76
N ARG A 56 -0.75 2.82 9.71
CA ARG A 56 -1.66 3.74 10.41
C ARG A 56 -1.80 5.06 9.63
N THR A 57 -3.02 5.49 9.32
CA THR A 57 -3.29 6.62 8.42
C THR A 57 -2.90 7.98 9.01
N ASP A 58 -2.83 8.08 10.34
CA ASP A 58 -2.34 9.25 11.09
C ASP A 58 -0.81 9.31 11.23
N SER A 59 -0.11 8.23 10.93
CA SER A 59 1.32 8.09 11.16
C SER A 59 2.07 7.99 9.83
N LEU A 60 2.39 9.17 9.29
CA LEU A 60 3.53 9.33 8.40
C LEU A 60 4.19 10.70 8.55
N THR A 61 4.31 11.18 9.78
CA THR A 61 5.30 12.21 10.09
C THR A 61 6.65 11.53 10.29
N LEU A 62 7.59 11.78 9.37
CA LEU A 62 9.00 11.77 9.76
C LEU A 62 9.25 13.04 10.57
N GLU A 63 8.86 13.04 11.84
CA GLU A 63 9.52 13.93 12.79
C GLU A 63 10.96 13.37 12.92
N PRO A 64 12.01 14.16 12.66
CA PRO A 64 13.36 13.74 13.00
C PRO A 64 13.39 13.36 14.49
N LEU A 65 13.97 12.21 14.84
CA LEU A 65 14.34 11.93 16.22
C LEU A 65 15.21 13.09 16.70
N LYS A 66 14.73 13.85 17.69
CA LYS A 66 15.56 14.77 18.46
C LYS A 66 16.60 13.99 19.26
#